data_AF-Q6LHG2-F1
#
_entry.id   AF-Q6LHG2-F1
#
_cell.length_a   1.000
_cell.length_b   1.000
_cell.length_c   1.000
_cell.angle_alpha   90.00
_cell.angle_beta   90.00
_cell.angle_gamma   90.00
#
_symmetry.space_group_name_H-M   'P 1'
#
loop_
_entity.id
_entity.type
_entity.pdbx_description
1 polymer ?
#
loop_
_entity_poly.entity_id
_entity_poly.type
_entity_poly.pdbx_seq_one_letter_code
_entity_poly.pdbx_strand_id
1 'polypeptide(L)'
;MLSEVVRLVWGAGSVVVGAFSEKSKSEEIYRYVVPELQHALKSGTQMTSPDVVKAINILEGLPPVGARRRNFSRRYLARKIDILMLPTDPDNLAIGYWW
;
A
#
# COMPACT_ATOMS: atom_id res chain seq x y z
N MET A 1 -3.74 10.94 -13.59
CA MET A 1 -4.30 9.88 -14.44
C MET A 1 -3.52 8.63 -14.10
N LEU A 2 -4.12 7.68 -13.36
CA LEU A 2 -3.39 6.49 -12.89
C LEU A 2 -2.94 5.63 -14.10
N SER A 3 -1.68 5.19 -14.08
CA SER A 3 -1.05 4.44 -15.16
C SER A 3 -1.77 3.11 -15.47
N GLU A 4 -1.53 2.57 -16.65
CA GLU A 4 -2.10 1.31 -17.12
C GLU A 4 -1.73 0.12 -16.22
N VAL A 5 -0.56 0.19 -15.57
CA VAL A 5 -0.12 -0.74 -14.53
C VAL A 5 -1.05 -0.70 -13.31
N VAL A 6 -1.49 0.49 -12.89
CA VAL A 6 -2.51 0.61 -11.83
C VAL A 6 -3.77 -0.08 -12.25
N ARG A 7 -4.23 0.14 -13.48
CA ARG A 7 -5.49 -0.44 -13.96
C ARG A 7 -5.45 -1.96 -13.98
N LEU A 8 -4.31 -2.55 -14.35
CA LEU A 8 -4.08 -3.99 -14.29
C LEU A 8 -4.10 -4.52 -12.85
N VAL A 9 -3.38 -3.87 -11.93
CA VAL A 9 -3.41 -4.20 -10.49
C VAL A 9 -4.81 -3.98 -9.90
N TRP A 10 -5.54 -2.98 -10.39
CA TRP A 10 -6.88 -2.60 -9.99
C TRP A 10 -7.94 -3.59 -10.48
N GLY A 11 -7.79 -4.11 -11.70
CA GLY A 11 -8.68 -5.11 -12.29
C GLY A 11 -8.47 -6.51 -11.72
N ALA A 12 -7.23 -6.86 -11.35
CA ALA A 12 -6.88 -8.14 -10.75
C ALA A 12 -7.18 -8.24 -9.24
N GLY A 13 -7.59 -7.14 -8.59
CA GLY A 13 -7.73 -7.03 -7.14
C GLY A 13 -8.70 -8.01 -6.46
N SER A 14 -9.58 -8.70 -7.21
CA SER A 14 -10.45 -9.75 -6.65
C SER A 14 -9.80 -11.14 -6.58
N VAL A 15 -8.66 -11.36 -7.25
CA VAL A 15 -8.06 -12.71 -7.38
C VAL A 15 -6.78 -12.88 -6.54
N VAL A 16 -6.10 -11.79 -6.15
CA VAL A 16 -4.71 -11.89 -5.61
C VAL A 16 -4.59 -11.74 -4.08
N VAL A 17 -5.71 -11.81 -3.34
CA VAL A 17 -5.70 -11.63 -1.86
C VAL A 17 -4.93 -12.75 -1.11
N GLY A 18 -4.57 -13.85 -1.78
CA GLY A 18 -3.86 -14.99 -1.19
C GLY A 18 -2.41 -15.26 -1.65
N ALA A 19 -1.87 -14.56 -2.67
CA ALA A 19 -0.74 -15.10 -3.45
C ALA A 19 0.50 -14.20 -3.61
N PHE A 20 0.60 -13.05 -2.94
CA PHE A 20 1.85 -12.27 -2.96
C PHE A 20 2.87 -12.84 -1.97
N SER A 21 3.32 -14.07 -2.23
CA SER A 21 4.36 -14.76 -1.47
C SER A 21 5.79 -14.35 -1.86
N GLU A 22 5.97 -13.31 -2.68
CA GLU A 22 7.29 -12.87 -3.14
C GLU A 22 7.52 -11.40 -2.76
N LYS A 23 8.51 -11.19 -1.87
CA LYS A 23 8.96 -9.89 -1.37
C LYS A 23 9.17 -8.88 -2.52
N SER A 24 9.84 -9.30 -3.59
CA SER A 24 10.11 -8.48 -4.78
C SER A 24 8.84 -7.87 -5.38
N LYS A 25 7.77 -8.66 -5.50
CA LYS A 25 6.51 -8.17 -6.06
C LYS A 25 5.82 -7.20 -5.11
N SER A 26 5.83 -7.50 -3.81
CA SER A 26 5.29 -6.58 -2.79
C SER A 26 6.03 -5.24 -2.79
N GLU A 27 7.35 -5.24 -2.95
CA GLU A 27 8.13 -4.01 -3.04
C GLU A 27 7.87 -3.22 -4.33
N GLU A 28 7.74 -3.90 -5.48
CA GLU A 28 7.38 -3.27 -6.74
C GLU A 28 6.04 -2.52 -6.62
N ILE A 29 5.03 -3.19 -6.07
CA ILE A 29 3.71 -2.58 -5.85
C ILE A 29 3.81 -1.43 -4.85
N TYR A 30 4.56 -1.60 -3.76
CA TYR A 30 4.75 -0.55 -2.76
C TYR A 30 5.34 0.73 -3.39
N ARG A 31 6.43 0.60 -4.15
CA ARG A 31 7.13 1.72 -4.81
C ARG A 31 6.22 2.46 -5.79
N TYR A 32 5.23 1.78 -6.36
CA TYR A 32 4.23 2.40 -7.22
C TYR A 32 3.10 3.07 -6.41
N VAL A 33 2.51 2.36 -5.45
CA VAL A 33 1.26 2.80 -4.79
C VAL A 33 1.50 3.91 -3.77
N VAL A 34 2.60 3.87 -3.02
CA VAL A 34 2.85 4.85 -1.94
C VAL A 34 2.99 6.29 -2.49
N PRO A 35 3.81 6.58 -3.52
CA PRO A 35 3.92 7.94 -4.04
C PRO A 35 2.59 8.47 -4.59
N GLU A 36 1.84 7.65 -5.32
CA GLU A 36 0.54 8.03 -5.89
C GLU A 36 -0.50 8.32 -4.80
N LEU A 37 -0.58 7.45 -3.78
CA LEU A 37 -1.46 7.65 -2.65
C LEU A 37 -1.10 8.90 -1.85
N GLN A 38 0.19 9.13 -1.60
CA GLN A 38 0.67 10.34 -0.93
C GLN A 38 0.35 11.59 -1.74
N HIS A 39 0.52 11.55 -3.06
CA HIS A 39 0.17 12.66 -3.95
C HIS A 39 -1.33 12.98 -3.87
N ALA A 40 -2.20 11.97 -3.99
CA ALA A 40 -3.65 12.16 -3.88
C ALA A 40 -4.07 12.77 -2.52
N LEU A 41 -3.49 12.27 -1.42
CA LEU A 41 -3.78 12.79 -0.09
C LEU A 41 -3.27 14.23 0.10
N LYS A 42 -2.10 14.56 -0.47
CA LYS A 42 -1.55 15.92 -0.49
C LYS A 42 -2.40 16.89 -1.33
N SER A 43 -2.97 16.41 -2.45
CA SER A 43 -3.88 17.20 -3.29
C SER A 43 -5.29 17.34 -2.71
N GLY A 44 -5.54 16.83 -1.50
CA GLY A 44 -6.81 17.02 -0.79
C GLY A 44 -7.84 15.90 -0.99
N THR A 45 -7.49 14.82 -1.70
CA THR A 45 -8.38 13.65 -1.79
C THR A 45 -8.66 13.09 -0.40
N GLN A 46 -9.93 12.80 -0.12
CA GLN A 46 -10.36 12.30 1.18
C GLN A 46 -9.94 10.85 1.39
N MET A 47 -9.62 10.49 2.63
CA MET A 47 -9.31 9.11 3.04
C MET A 47 -10.44 8.12 2.73
N THR A 48 -11.68 8.61 2.70
CA THR A 48 -12.89 7.83 2.43
C THR A 48 -13.18 7.68 0.93
N SER A 49 -12.39 8.29 0.05
CA SER A 49 -12.61 8.15 -1.38
C SER A 49 -12.39 6.69 -1.81
N PRO A 50 -13.18 6.17 -2.78
CA PRO A 50 -13.02 4.79 -3.24
C PRO A 50 -11.59 4.47 -3.68
N ASP A 51 -10.94 5.42 -4.34
CA ASP A 51 -9.57 5.24 -4.84
C ASP A 51 -8.54 5.13 -3.72
N VAL A 52 -8.66 5.98 -2.70
CA VAL A 52 -7.77 5.95 -1.52
C VAL A 52 -8.02 4.69 -0.69
N VAL A 53 -9.28 4.33 -0.43
CA VAL A 53 -9.62 3.12 0.34
C VAL A 53 -9.04 1.88 -0.33
N LYS A 54 -9.16 1.76 -1.65
CA LYS A 54 -8.61 0.59 -2.34
C LYS A 54 -7.08 0.60 -2.43
N ALA A 55 -6.43 1.76 -2.55
CA ALA A 55 -4.97 1.85 -2.41
C ALA A 55 -4.51 1.39 -1.01
N ILE A 56 -5.22 1.80 0.05
CA ILE A 56 -4.95 1.35 1.42
C ILE A 56 -5.10 -0.16 1.55
N ASN A 57 -6.17 -0.74 0.99
CA ASN A 57 -6.40 -2.19 1.02
C ASN A 57 -5.29 -2.96 0.26
N ILE A 58 -4.80 -2.43 -0.86
CA ILE A 58 -3.65 -3.00 -1.57
C ILE A 58 -2.41 -2.97 -0.68
N LEU A 59 -2.09 -1.82 -0.07
CA LEU A 59 -0.93 -1.66 0.81
C LEU A 59 -1.00 -2.56 2.04
N GLU A 60 -2.18 -2.73 2.64
CA GLU A 60 -2.39 -3.66 3.75
C GLU A 60 -2.14 -5.12 3.34
N GLY A 61 -2.39 -5.48 2.09
CA GLY A 61 -2.13 -6.81 1.57
C GLY A 61 -0.65 -7.14 1.34
N LEU A 62 0.21 -6.13 1.23
CA LEU A 62 1.61 -6.35 0.83
C LEU A 62 2.43 -7.09 1.90
N PRO A 63 2.45 -6.69 3.19
CA PRO A 63 3.25 -7.38 4.20
C PRO A 63 2.84 -8.85 4.41
N PRO A 64 3.74 -9.69 4.97
CA PRO A 64 3.45 -11.08 5.25
C PRO A 64 2.29 -11.16 6.20
N VAL A 65 1.45 -12.15 5.95
CA VAL A 65 0.33 -12.48 6.82
C VAL A 65 0.81 -12.61 8.28
N GLY A 66 0.00 -12.14 9.22
CA GLY A 66 0.26 -12.26 10.65
C GLY A 66 0.69 -10.95 11.30
N ALA A 67 1.67 -11.03 12.21
CA ALA A 67 2.08 -9.90 13.05
C ALA A 67 2.58 -8.71 12.24
N ARG A 68 3.40 -8.95 11.21
CA ARG A 68 3.95 -7.89 10.35
C ARG A 68 2.87 -7.08 9.65
N ARG A 69 1.92 -7.74 8.97
CA ARG A 69 0.75 -7.07 8.34
C ARG A 69 -0.05 -6.25 9.32
N ARG A 70 -0.40 -6.82 10.48
CA ARG A 70 -1.14 -6.08 11.51
C ARG A 70 -0.37 -4.86 12.01
N ASN A 71 0.93 -5.02 12.26
CA ASN A 71 1.78 -3.93 12.71
C ASN A 71 1.87 -2.83 11.65
N PHE A 72 2.06 -3.20 10.38
CA PHE A 72 2.17 -2.27 9.25
C PHE A 72 0.88 -1.45 9.10
N SER A 73 -0.27 -2.12 9.04
CA SER A 73 -1.59 -1.49 8.93
C SER A 73 -1.82 -0.49 10.07
N ARG A 74 -1.56 -0.90 11.32
CA ARG A 74 -1.72 -0.03 12.49
C ARG A 74 -0.73 1.15 12.53
N ARG A 75 0.50 0.95 12.07
CA ARG A 75 1.55 1.98 12.13
C ARG A 75 1.42 3.03 11.03
N TYR A 76 1.04 2.60 9.84
CA TYR A 76 1.19 3.41 8.62
C TYR A 76 -0.13 3.70 7.89
N LEU A 77 -1.16 2.88 8.07
CA LEU A 77 -2.41 3.00 7.29
C LEU A 77 -3.59 3.56 8.10
N ALA A 78 -3.41 3.78 9.40
CA ALA A 78 -4.49 4.17 10.31
C ALA A 78 -5.03 5.59 10.05
N ARG A 79 -4.16 6.56 9.77
CA ARG A 79 -4.55 7.96 9.55
C ARG A 79 -3.84 8.54 8.35
N LYS A 80 -4.40 9.61 7.79
CA LYS A 80 -3.80 10.37 6.68
C LYS A 80 -2.33 10.71 6.96
N ILE A 81 -2.01 11.20 8.17
CA ILE A 81 -0.65 11.60 8.52
C ILE A 81 0.33 10.40 8.52
N ASP A 82 -0.14 9.22 8.94
CA ASP A 82 0.70 8.02 8.98
C ASP A 82 1.07 7.55 7.57
N ILE A 83 0.13 7.65 6.62
CA ILE A 83 0.37 7.35 5.20
C ILE A 83 1.33 8.35 4.57
N LEU A 84 1.21 9.63 4.93
CA LEU A 84 2.13 10.68 4.46
C LEU A 84 3.55 10.53 5.02
N MET A 85 3.72 9.76 6.10
CA MET A 85 5.02 9.42 6.69
C MET A 85 5.60 8.09 6.20
N LEU A 86 4.88 7.33 5.34
CA LEU A 86 5.44 6.13 4.73
C LEU A 86 6.72 6.49 3.95
N PRO A 87 7.82 5.74 4.13
CA PRO A 87 8.97 5.90 3.26
C PRO A 87 8.58 5.52 1.83
N THR A 88 9.12 6.20 0.82
CA THR A 88 8.85 5.83 -0.58
C THR A 88 9.54 4.54 -1.00
N ASP A 89 10.61 4.16 -0.30
CA ASP A 89 11.36 2.94 -0.50
C ASP A 89 11.04 1.93 0.62
N PRO A 90 10.52 0.72 0.31
CA PRO A 90 10.16 -0.28 1.31
C PRO A 90 11.35 -0.81 2.12
N ASP A 91 12.59 -0.67 1.64
CA ASP A 91 13.78 -1.10 2.38
C ASP A 91 14.02 -0.28 3.65
N ASN A 92 13.39 0.90 3.75
CA ASN A 92 13.41 1.73 4.96
C ASN A 92 12.35 1.35 5.99
N LEU A 93 11.52 0.33 5.73
CA LEU A 93 10.56 -0.17 6.71
C LEU A 93 11.26 -1.09 7.72
N ALA A 94 10.97 -0.89 9.02
CA ALA A 94 11.53 -1.77 10.03
C ALA A 94 11.01 -3.21 9.90
N ILE A 95 11.86 -4.19 10.22
CA ILE A 95 11.61 -5.65 10.11
C ILE A 95 10.41 -6.17 10.93
N GLY A 96 9.89 -5.37 11.88
CA GLY A 96 8.66 -5.66 12.61
C GLY A 96 7.37 -5.40 11.82
N TYR A 97 7.47 -4.63 10.73
CA TYR A 97 6.41 -4.26 9.81
C TYR A 97 6.61 -4.90 8.42
N TRP A 98 7.86 -5.16 8.07
CA TRP A 98 8.30 -5.66 6.77
C TRP A 98 9.26 -6.86 6.92
N TRP A 99 9.74 -7.47 5.82
CA TRP A 99 10.49 -8.74 5.83
C TRP A 99 11.41 -8.85 4.64
#